data_AF-A0A2H0XJE1-F1
#
_entry.id   AF-A0A2H0XJE1-F1
#
_cell.length_a   1.000
_cell.length_b   1.000
_cell.length_c   1.000
_cell.angle_alpha   90.00
_cell.angle_beta   90.00
_cell.angle_gamma   90.00
#
_symmetry.space_group_name_H-M   'P 1'
#
loop_
_entity.id
_entity.type
_entity.pdbx_description
1 polymer ?
#
loop_
_entity_poly.entity_id
_entity_poly.type
_entity_poly.pdbx_seq_one_letter_code
_entity_poly.pdbx_strand_id
1 'polypeptide(L)'
;YNLVEKYKIKIKQDKNNSFLDKWFLFPVREEIDFVFKELKKVDNKDIKKILAIILSRTVRSCRATTHADLATLKEPVTTTYYCKKHGKICKPIFSIKGWWQRYTIDTLNRFKEFDRLRTETFQICLTGDSRTMNIYEEIKKRNSEFAEILLKQKIKGIFSSPPYVGLIDYHEQHAYAYEIFGFERKDELEIGPLSKGQGKEARDTYVKDIAESLRNCREYLQKNYDIFLVANDKFNLYPDIARLAEMKIVNRFKRPVLNRVEKDRSNAYAEIIFHLKER
;
A
#
# COMPACT_ATOMS: atom_id res chain seq x y z
N TYR A 1 -20.74 -22.29 17.64
CA TYR A 1 -20.32 -23.60 17.12
C TYR A 1 -21.49 -24.53 16.82
N ASN A 2 -22.54 -24.55 17.65
CA ASN A 2 -23.72 -25.44 17.48
C ASN A 2 -24.33 -25.52 16.06
N LEU A 3 -24.57 -24.40 15.37
CA LEU A 3 -25.10 -24.43 13.98
C LEU A 3 -24.10 -24.96 12.95
N VAL A 4 -22.81 -24.65 13.13
CA VAL A 4 -21.74 -25.07 12.20
C VAL A 4 -21.57 -26.58 12.26
N GLU A 5 -21.57 -27.14 13.47
CA GLU A 5 -21.52 -28.57 13.72
C GLU A 5 -22.79 -29.27 13.23
N LYS A 6 -23.97 -28.73 13.59
CA LYS A 6 -25.28 -29.28 13.18
C LYS A 6 -25.42 -29.42 11.67
N TYR A 7 -24.97 -28.42 10.91
CA TYR A 7 -25.06 -28.41 9.45
C TYR A 7 -23.76 -28.82 8.74
N LYS A 8 -22.75 -29.27 9.49
CA LYS A 8 -21.44 -29.68 8.97
C LYS A 8 -20.81 -28.64 8.03
N ILE A 9 -20.95 -27.35 8.37
CA ILE A 9 -20.45 -26.25 7.53
C ILE A 9 -18.93 -26.16 7.68
N LYS A 10 -18.20 -26.35 6.57
CA LYS A 10 -16.75 -26.14 6.54
C LYS A 10 -16.43 -24.65 6.56
N ILE A 11 -15.76 -24.19 7.62
CA ILE A 11 -15.38 -22.78 7.81
C ILE A 11 -13.88 -22.54 7.59
N LYS A 12 -13.04 -23.46 8.08
CA LYS A 12 -11.59 -23.35 7.99
C LYS A 12 -11.06 -24.20 6.84
N GLN A 13 -9.91 -23.83 6.32
CA GLN A 13 -9.12 -24.67 5.43
C GLN A 13 -8.59 -25.90 6.18
N ASP A 14 -8.23 -26.95 5.44
CA ASP A 14 -7.62 -28.15 6.03
C ASP A 14 -6.13 -27.93 6.36
N LYS A 15 -5.50 -26.97 5.67
CA LYS A 15 -4.10 -26.58 5.84
C LYS A 15 -4.01 -25.08 6.12
N ASN A 16 -2.88 -24.65 6.68
CA ASN A 16 -2.63 -23.25 7.02
C ASN A 16 -1.21 -22.84 6.58
N ASN A 17 -0.82 -23.28 5.39
CA ASN A 17 0.57 -23.21 4.94
C ASN A 17 0.87 -21.91 4.19
N SER A 18 -0.16 -21.17 3.78
CA SER A 18 -0.04 -19.93 3.02
C SER A 18 -0.84 -18.79 3.63
N PHE A 19 -0.63 -17.57 3.13
CA PHE A 19 -1.39 -16.41 3.59
C PHE A 19 -2.87 -16.58 3.24
N LEU A 20 -3.18 -17.02 2.03
CA LEU A 20 -4.57 -17.22 1.61
C LEU A 20 -5.25 -18.35 2.39
N ASP A 21 -4.51 -19.38 2.80
CA ASP A 21 -5.04 -20.47 3.63
C ASP A 21 -5.39 -19.97 5.03
N LYS A 22 -4.56 -19.08 5.59
CA LYS A 22 -4.73 -18.53 6.94
C LYS A 22 -5.87 -17.53 7.04
N TRP A 23 -5.93 -16.62 6.09
CA TRP A 23 -6.70 -15.38 6.23
C TRP A 23 -8.06 -15.40 5.54
N PHE A 24 -8.49 -16.52 4.96
CA PHE A 24 -9.79 -16.62 4.29
C PHE A 24 -10.56 -17.85 4.74
N LEU A 25 -11.85 -17.64 5.03
CA LEU A 25 -12.75 -18.75 5.32
C LEU A 25 -12.90 -19.63 4.07
N PHE A 26 -13.16 -20.91 4.29
CA PHE A 26 -13.32 -21.92 3.23
C PHE A 26 -14.19 -21.46 2.05
N PRO A 27 -15.45 -21.06 2.22
CA PRO A 27 -16.28 -20.64 1.08
C PRO A 27 -15.75 -19.39 0.37
N VAL A 28 -15.10 -18.49 1.11
CA VAL A 28 -14.51 -17.28 0.52
C VAL A 28 -13.31 -17.63 -0.35
N ARG A 29 -12.46 -18.56 0.10
CA ARG A 29 -11.31 -19.03 -0.68
C ARG A 29 -11.74 -19.70 -1.97
N GLU A 30 -12.76 -20.57 -1.91
CA GLU A 30 -13.30 -21.23 -3.10
C GLU A 30 -13.80 -20.21 -4.13
N GLU A 31 -14.51 -19.17 -3.69
CA GLU A 31 -14.96 -18.11 -4.60
C GLU A 31 -13.80 -17.29 -5.18
N ILE A 32 -12.75 -17.01 -4.40
CA ILE A 32 -11.54 -16.32 -4.89
C ILE A 32 -10.86 -17.16 -5.97
N ASP A 33 -10.65 -18.45 -5.71
CA ASP A 33 -9.99 -19.36 -6.65
C ASP A 33 -10.81 -19.56 -7.92
N PHE A 34 -12.14 -19.63 -7.80
CA PHE A 34 -13.05 -19.67 -8.94
C PHE A 34 -12.90 -18.41 -9.81
N VAL A 35 -13.03 -17.21 -9.22
CA VAL A 35 -12.92 -15.95 -9.97
C VAL A 35 -11.53 -15.80 -10.59
N PHE A 36 -10.47 -16.18 -9.89
CA PHE A 36 -9.11 -16.16 -10.42
C PHE A 36 -8.92 -17.11 -11.62
N LYS A 37 -9.55 -18.29 -11.60
CA LYS A 37 -9.55 -19.21 -12.76
C LYS A 37 -10.28 -18.61 -13.96
N GLU A 38 -11.44 -17.99 -13.76
CA GLU A 38 -12.17 -17.32 -14.86
C GLU A 38 -11.38 -16.15 -15.45
N LEU A 39 -10.75 -15.37 -14.58
CA LEU A 39 -9.84 -14.28 -14.96
C LEU A 39 -8.73 -14.71 -15.92
N LYS A 40 -8.15 -15.90 -15.70
CA LYS A 40 -7.07 -16.42 -16.57
C LYS A 40 -7.55 -16.66 -18.00
N LYS A 41 -8.83 -16.97 -18.20
CA LYS A 41 -9.45 -17.25 -19.51
C LYS A 41 -9.73 -15.99 -20.35
N VAL A 42 -9.62 -14.80 -19.77
CA VAL A 42 -9.84 -13.54 -20.51
C VAL A 42 -8.67 -13.30 -21.46
N ASP A 43 -8.90 -13.09 -22.76
CA ASP A 43 -7.78 -12.88 -23.69
C ASP A 43 -7.26 -11.44 -23.69
N ASN A 44 -8.17 -10.46 -23.62
CA ASN A 44 -7.81 -9.06 -23.63
C ASN A 44 -6.99 -8.70 -22.38
N LYS A 45 -5.71 -8.32 -22.59
CA LYS A 45 -4.76 -8.04 -21.51
C LYS A 45 -5.19 -6.88 -20.61
N ASP A 46 -5.80 -5.84 -21.16
CA ASP A 46 -6.21 -4.67 -20.39
C ASP A 46 -7.45 -4.96 -19.55
N ILE A 47 -8.43 -5.67 -20.11
CA ILE A 47 -9.58 -6.17 -19.34
C ILE A 47 -9.10 -7.11 -18.22
N LYS A 48 -8.15 -8.01 -18.51
CA LYS A 48 -7.57 -8.90 -17.49
C LYS A 48 -6.90 -8.13 -16.36
N LYS A 49 -6.13 -7.07 -16.66
CA LYS A 49 -5.51 -6.20 -15.64
C LYS A 49 -6.56 -5.49 -14.78
N ILE A 50 -7.62 -4.96 -15.39
CA ILE A 50 -8.71 -4.29 -14.68
C ILE A 50 -9.39 -5.26 -13.71
N LEU A 51 -9.75 -6.44 -14.19
CA LEU A 51 -10.38 -7.47 -13.37
C LEU A 51 -9.43 -7.97 -12.26
N ALA A 52 -8.12 -8.06 -12.51
CA ALA A 52 -7.13 -8.40 -11.49
C ALA A 52 -7.05 -7.33 -10.38
N ILE A 53 -7.14 -6.04 -10.73
CA ILE A 53 -7.24 -4.94 -9.75
C ILE A 53 -8.50 -5.09 -8.91
N ILE A 54 -9.65 -5.36 -9.54
CA ILE A 54 -10.93 -5.57 -8.84
C ILE A 54 -10.83 -6.79 -7.90
N LEU A 55 -10.23 -7.88 -8.35
CA LEU A 55 -10.02 -9.08 -7.52
C LEU A 55 -9.13 -8.77 -6.32
N SER A 56 -7.99 -8.11 -6.55
CA SER A 56 -7.06 -7.72 -5.48
C SER A 56 -7.77 -6.91 -4.39
N ARG A 57 -8.55 -5.89 -4.78
CA ARG A 57 -9.32 -5.05 -3.84
C ARG A 57 -10.39 -5.86 -3.10
N THR A 58 -11.08 -6.76 -3.82
CA THR A 58 -12.07 -7.68 -3.26
C THR A 58 -11.47 -8.57 -2.18
N VAL A 59 -10.37 -9.25 -2.50
CA VAL A 59 -9.66 -10.18 -1.62
C VAL A 59 -9.18 -9.45 -0.36
N ARG A 60 -8.57 -8.27 -0.50
CA ARG A 60 -8.13 -7.45 0.64
C ARG A 60 -9.22 -7.26 1.70
N SER A 61 -10.45 -7.00 1.25
CA SER A 61 -11.60 -6.70 2.10
C SER A 61 -12.31 -7.95 2.61
N CYS A 62 -12.06 -9.11 2.03
CA CYS A 62 -12.67 -10.39 2.42
C CYS A 62 -11.84 -11.18 3.44
N ARG A 63 -10.71 -10.63 3.90
CA ARG A 63 -9.87 -11.25 4.95
C ARG A 63 -10.70 -11.49 6.21
N ALA A 64 -10.58 -12.69 6.77
CA ALA A 64 -11.18 -13.12 8.02
C ALA A 64 -10.48 -12.46 9.21
N THR A 65 -10.58 -11.15 9.35
CA THR A 65 -9.97 -10.38 10.45
C THR A 65 -10.96 -9.34 10.98
N THR A 66 -10.65 -8.75 12.14
CA THR A 66 -11.48 -7.65 12.64
C THR A 66 -11.22 -6.39 11.83
N HIS A 67 -12.21 -5.50 11.74
CA HIS A 67 -12.03 -4.17 11.17
C HIS A 67 -10.88 -3.36 11.82
N ALA A 68 -10.53 -3.69 13.06
CA ALA A 68 -9.53 -2.97 13.83
C ALA A 68 -8.12 -3.55 13.67
N ASP A 69 -8.00 -4.76 13.12
CA ASP A 69 -6.73 -5.46 12.89
C ASP A 69 -6.40 -5.58 11.39
N LEU A 70 -7.13 -4.89 10.51
CA LEU A 70 -6.89 -4.87 9.05
C LEU A 70 -5.48 -4.41 8.64
N ALA A 71 -4.81 -3.66 9.51
CA ALA A 71 -3.47 -3.11 9.29
C ALA A 71 -2.35 -3.99 9.85
N THR A 72 -2.60 -4.74 10.93
CA THR A 72 -1.55 -5.48 11.67
C THR A 72 -1.77 -6.98 11.74
N LEU A 73 -2.92 -7.48 11.22
CA LEU A 73 -3.25 -8.90 11.07
C LEU A 73 -2.79 -9.79 12.23
N LYS A 74 -3.58 -9.84 13.30
CA LYS A 74 -3.27 -10.65 14.49
C LYS A 74 -3.64 -12.11 14.33
N GLU A 75 -4.94 -12.40 14.40
CA GLU A 75 -5.48 -13.75 14.30
C GLU A 75 -6.71 -13.79 13.39
N PRO A 76 -6.92 -14.89 12.64
CA PRO A 76 -8.13 -15.09 11.87
C PRO A 76 -9.38 -15.18 12.74
N VAL A 77 -10.46 -14.55 12.30
CA VAL A 77 -11.74 -14.47 13.02
C VAL A 77 -12.81 -15.26 12.28
N THR A 78 -13.41 -16.22 12.99
CA THR A 78 -14.46 -17.12 12.46
C THR A 78 -15.82 -16.91 13.12
N THR A 79 -15.89 -16.03 14.13
CA THR A 79 -17.09 -15.74 14.91
C THR A 79 -17.44 -14.26 14.87
N THR A 80 -18.66 -13.91 15.27
CA THR A 80 -19.07 -12.52 15.42
C THR A 80 -18.26 -11.81 16.49
N TYR A 81 -18.00 -10.51 16.29
CA TYR A 81 -17.23 -9.69 17.22
C TYR A 81 -17.82 -8.29 17.32
N TYR A 82 -17.67 -7.65 18.48
CA TYR A 82 -18.03 -6.25 18.62
C TYR A 82 -17.03 -5.36 17.88
N CYS A 83 -17.53 -4.51 16.97
CA CYS A 83 -16.72 -3.61 16.18
C CYS A 83 -16.89 -2.18 16.66
N LYS A 84 -15.89 -1.64 17.36
CA LYS A 84 -15.88 -0.23 17.80
C LYS A 84 -16.06 0.76 16.64
N LYS A 85 -15.44 0.50 15.48
CA LYS A 85 -15.55 1.34 14.28
C LYS A 85 -16.99 1.50 13.78
N HIS A 86 -17.82 0.48 13.93
CA HIS A 86 -19.21 0.49 13.47
C HIS A 86 -20.23 0.58 14.62
N GLY A 87 -19.78 0.60 15.88
CA GLY A 87 -20.66 0.60 17.05
C GLY A 87 -21.61 -0.60 17.12
N LYS A 88 -21.28 -1.75 16.50
CA LYS A 88 -22.18 -2.90 16.40
C LYS A 88 -21.45 -4.24 16.33
N ILE A 89 -22.20 -5.33 16.52
CA ILE A 89 -21.71 -6.68 16.26
C ILE A 89 -21.50 -6.85 14.74
N CYS A 90 -20.26 -7.10 14.35
CA CYS A 90 -19.89 -7.47 12.99
C CYS A 90 -19.72 -8.99 12.89
N LYS A 91 -19.85 -9.49 11.66
CA LYS A 91 -19.68 -10.91 11.35
C LYS A 91 -18.54 -11.11 10.34
N PRO A 92 -17.91 -12.29 10.32
CA PRO A 92 -17.01 -12.70 9.25
C PRO A 92 -17.72 -12.71 7.89
N ILE A 93 -16.93 -12.58 6.84
CA ILE A 93 -17.41 -12.61 5.45
C ILE A 93 -17.40 -14.06 4.98
N PHE A 94 -18.50 -14.50 4.38
CA PHE A 94 -18.67 -15.86 3.85
C PHE A 94 -18.79 -15.90 2.32
N SER A 95 -18.78 -14.75 1.65
CA SER A 95 -18.80 -14.64 0.19
C SER A 95 -18.15 -13.32 -0.25
N ILE A 96 -17.38 -13.35 -1.34
CA ILE A 96 -16.78 -12.19 -1.98
C ILE A 96 -17.77 -11.41 -2.83
N LYS A 97 -18.91 -11.99 -3.22
CA LYS A 97 -19.85 -11.43 -4.21
C LYS A 97 -20.17 -9.95 -3.98
N GLY A 98 -20.52 -9.59 -2.75
CA GLY A 98 -20.88 -8.21 -2.42
C GLY A 98 -19.71 -7.22 -2.56
N TRP A 99 -18.50 -7.64 -2.19
CA TRP A 99 -17.30 -6.82 -2.36
C TRP A 99 -16.85 -6.77 -3.82
N TRP A 100 -16.95 -7.88 -4.55
CA TRP A 100 -16.69 -7.95 -5.98
C TRP A 100 -17.56 -6.96 -6.76
N GLN A 101 -18.88 -6.99 -6.53
CA GLN A 101 -19.82 -6.05 -7.16
C GLN A 101 -19.49 -4.60 -6.81
N ARG A 102 -19.27 -4.31 -5.52
CA ARG A 102 -18.93 -2.96 -5.06
C ARG A 102 -17.65 -2.46 -5.72
N TYR A 103 -16.57 -3.23 -5.71
CA TYR A 103 -15.30 -2.82 -6.28
C TYR A 103 -15.30 -2.80 -7.80
N THR A 104 -16.17 -3.57 -8.45
CA THR A 104 -16.40 -3.44 -9.90
C THR A 104 -16.96 -2.06 -10.22
N ILE A 105 -18.09 -1.69 -9.62
CA ILE A 105 -18.75 -0.39 -9.85
C ILE A 105 -17.81 0.77 -9.49
N ASP A 106 -17.17 0.67 -8.33
CA ASP A 106 -16.26 1.69 -7.80
C ASP A 106 -15.00 1.89 -8.67
N THR A 107 -14.49 0.82 -9.30
CA THR A 107 -13.35 0.90 -10.24
C THR A 107 -13.78 1.53 -11.56
N LEU A 108 -14.94 1.14 -12.10
CA LEU A 108 -15.46 1.73 -13.35
C LEU A 108 -15.77 3.23 -13.19
N ASN A 109 -16.34 3.63 -12.05
CA ASN A 109 -16.57 5.04 -11.75
C ASN A 109 -15.27 5.84 -11.68
N ARG A 110 -14.22 5.29 -11.07
CA ARG A 110 -12.89 5.92 -11.05
C ARG A 110 -12.28 6.06 -12.42
N PHE A 111 -12.42 5.07 -13.30
CA PHE A 111 -11.94 5.21 -14.67
C PHE A 111 -12.71 6.26 -15.45
N LYS A 112 -14.04 6.32 -15.28
CA LYS A 112 -14.86 7.37 -15.90
C LYS A 112 -14.49 8.77 -15.40
N GLU A 113 -14.18 8.91 -14.12
CA GLU A 113 -13.70 10.17 -13.55
C GLU A 113 -12.30 10.52 -14.07
N PHE A 114 -11.37 9.57 -14.01
CA PHE A 114 -10.00 9.77 -14.48
C PHE A 114 -9.95 10.08 -15.97
N ASP A 115 -10.79 9.46 -16.80
CA ASP A 115 -10.86 9.74 -18.23
C ASP A 115 -11.23 11.21 -18.53
N ARG A 116 -11.98 11.85 -17.63
CA ARG A 116 -12.31 13.28 -17.72
C ARG A 116 -11.21 14.20 -17.20
N LEU A 117 -10.41 13.72 -16.25
CA LEU A 117 -9.37 14.51 -15.58
C LEU A 117 -8.00 14.39 -16.25
N ARG A 118 -7.74 13.26 -16.91
CA ARG A 118 -6.43 12.96 -17.48
C ARG A 118 -6.11 13.97 -18.59
N THR A 119 -4.87 14.39 -18.60
CA THR A 119 -4.29 15.21 -19.65
C THR A 119 -3.27 14.39 -20.43
N GLU A 120 -2.88 14.88 -21.61
CA GLU A 120 -1.87 14.25 -22.46
C GLU A 120 -0.49 14.34 -21.79
N THR A 121 -0.19 13.35 -20.95
CA THR A 121 1.00 13.28 -20.12
C THR A 121 1.58 11.88 -20.15
N PHE A 122 2.90 11.78 -20.07
CA PHE A 122 3.56 10.50 -19.83
C PHE A 122 3.42 10.11 -18.36
N GLN A 123 2.93 8.88 -18.11
CA GLN A 123 2.77 8.33 -16.78
C GLN A 123 3.38 6.93 -16.75
N ILE A 124 4.39 6.73 -15.90
CA ILE A 124 5.09 5.45 -15.77
C ILE A 124 5.13 5.05 -14.29
N CYS A 125 4.70 3.81 -14.02
CA CYS A 125 4.86 3.17 -12.72
C CYS A 125 6.11 2.28 -12.72
N LEU A 126 7.14 2.67 -11.96
CA LEU A 126 8.34 1.89 -11.75
C LEU A 126 8.23 1.06 -10.46
N THR A 127 8.87 -0.11 -10.43
CA THR A 127 8.81 -1.03 -9.30
C THR A 127 10.23 -1.45 -8.96
N GLY A 128 10.73 -1.03 -7.79
CA GLY A 128 12.12 -1.26 -7.39
C GLY A 128 12.44 -0.52 -6.09
N ASP A 129 13.69 -0.64 -5.64
CA ASP A 129 14.19 0.07 -4.46
C ASP A 129 14.54 1.52 -4.80
N SER A 130 13.89 2.47 -4.15
CA SER A 130 14.13 3.90 -4.38
C SER A 130 15.54 4.36 -4.01
N ARG A 131 16.25 3.59 -3.18
CA ARG A 131 17.62 3.89 -2.76
C ARG A 131 18.66 3.67 -3.87
N THR A 132 18.39 2.76 -4.82
CA THR A 132 19.41 2.28 -5.78
C THR A 132 18.93 2.21 -7.23
N MET A 133 17.62 2.31 -7.48
CA MET A 133 17.06 2.20 -8.82
C MET A 133 17.55 3.36 -9.71
N ASN A 134 18.08 3.01 -10.88
CA ASN A 134 18.37 3.97 -11.93
C ASN A 134 17.07 4.34 -12.66
N ILE A 135 16.47 5.47 -12.30
CA ILE A 135 15.16 5.91 -12.79
C ILE A 135 15.19 6.13 -14.31
N TYR A 136 16.29 6.67 -14.83
CA TYR A 136 16.43 6.95 -16.26
C TYR A 136 16.43 5.66 -17.09
N GLU A 137 17.27 4.69 -16.73
CA GLU A 137 17.34 3.42 -17.47
C GLU A 137 16.02 2.64 -17.39
N GLU A 138 15.32 2.66 -16.25
CA GLU A 138 14.02 2.03 -16.12
C GLU A 138 12.92 2.71 -16.95
N ILE A 139 12.95 4.05 -17.08
CA ILE A 139 12.05 4.77 -17.99
C ILE A 139 12.40 4.47 -19.44
N LYS A 140 13.68 4.47 -19.81
CA LYS A 140 14.15 4.23 -21.18
C LYS A 140 13.73 2.87 -21.71
N LYS A 141 13.73 1.83 -20.86
CA LYS A 141 13.22 0.49 -21.20
C LYS A 141 11.74 0.46 -21.58
N ARG A 142 10.95 1.43 -21.09
CA ARG A 142 9.49 1.48 -21.29
C ARG A 142 9.06 2.54 -22.31
N ASN A 143 9.77 3.66 -22.35
CA ASN A 143 9.48 4.77 -23.24
C ASN A 143 10.76 5.62 -23.45
N SER A 144 11.38 5.48 -24.62
CA SER A 144 12.61 6.21 -24.97
C SER A 144 12.40 7.71 -25.11
N GLU A 145 11.27 8.14 -25.69
CA GLU A 145 10.93 9.55 -25.83
C GLU A 145 10.82 10.24 -24.46
N PHE A 146 10.12 9.60 -23.51
CA PHE A 146 10.00 10.15 -22.16
C PHE A 146 11.35 10.15 -21.41
N ALA A 147 12.21 9.16 -21.65
CA ALA A 147 13.56 9.15 -21.12
C ALA A 147 14.40 10.34 -21.63
N GLU A 148 14.29 10.68 -22.92
CA GLU A 148 14.96 11.87 -23.47
C GLU A 148 14.45 13.17 -22.85
N ILE A 149 13.13 13.29 -22.64
CA ILE A 149 12.53 14.42 -21.94
C ILE A 149 13.09 14.51 -20.52
N LEU A 150 13.15 13.40 -19.79
CA LEU A 150 13.69 13.35 -18.42
C LEU A 150 15.16 13.78 -18.36
N LEU A 151 16.00 13.37 -19.32
CA LEU A 151 17.39 13.82 -19.36
C LEU A 151 17.53 15.32 -19.58
N LYS A 152 16.73 15.87 -20.49
CA LYS A 152 16.80 17.29 -20.89
C LYS A 152 16.19 18.21 -19.83
N GLN A 153 14.98 17.88 -19.37
CA GLN A 153 14.19 18.76 -18.50
C GLN A 153 14.36 18.46 -17.02
N LYS A 154 14.76 17.23 -16.67
CA LYS A 154 14.84 16.73 -15.28
C LYS A 154 13.48 16.83 -14.55
N ILE A 155 13.43 16.38 -13.31
CA ILE A 155 12.23 16.34 -12.47
C ILE A 155 12.12 17.66 -11.70
N LYS A 156 10.97 18.33 -11.82
CA LYS A 156 10.70 19.61 -11.12
C LYS A 156 10.56 19.46 -9.61
N GLY A 157 10.03 18.33 -9.16
CA GLY A 157 9.79 18.10 -7.75
C GLY A 157 9.26 16.72 -7.45
N ILE A 158 9.20 16.41 -6.16
CA ILE A 158 8.68 15.14 -5.64
C ILE A 158 7.56 15.46 -4.67
N PHE A 159 6.45 14.74 -4.79
CA PHE A 159 5.39 14.74 -3.79
C PHE A 159 5.22 13.31 -3.28
N SER A 160 5.46 13.08 -1.99
CA SER A 160 5.44 11.72 -1.44
C SER A 160 4.98 11.69 0.02
N SER A 161 4.52 10.53 0.46
CA SER A 161 4.32 10.18 1.86
C SER A 161 5.20 8.97 2.15
N PRO A 162 6.42 9.15 2.68
CA PRO A 162 7.28 8.03 3.05
C PRO A 162 6.58 7.04 4.00
N PRO A 163 7.00 5.76 4.02
CA PRO A 163 6.50 4.81 5.03
C PRO A 163 6.76 5.35 6.43
N TYR A 164 5.89 5.05 7.40
CA TYR A 164 6.09 5.52 8.78
C TYR A 164 6.82 4.45 9.57
N VAL A 165 7.91 4.85 10.23
CA VAL A 165 8.81 3.94 10.95
C VAL A 165 8.04 3.04 11.93
N GLY A 166 8.16 1.74 11.72
CA GLY A 166 7.60 0.72 12.58
C GLY A 166 6.07 0.74 12.65
N LEU A 167 5.37 1.24 11.63
CA LEU A 167 3.90 1.33 11.66
C LEU A 167 3.24 0.03 11.22
N ILE A 168 3.60 -0.45 10.03
CA ILE A 168 3.07 -1.67 9.41
C ILE A 168 4.16 -2.36 8.59
N ASP A 169 4.06 -3.67 8.44
CA ASP A 169 4.80 -4.44 7.43
C ASP A 169 3.96 -4.45 6.14
N TYR A 170 4.40 -3.74 5.10
CA TYR A 170 3.58 -3.51 3.89
C TYR A 170 3.40 -4.79 3.06
N HIS A 171 4.45 -5.60 2.93
CA HIS A 171 4.45 -6.88 2.23
C HIS A 171 3.51 -7.85 2.95
N GLU A 172 3.57 -7.93 4.29
CA GLU A 172 2.62 -8.74 5.06
C GLU A 172 1.17 -8.27 4.92
N GLN A 173 0.94 -6.95 4.96
CA GLN A 173 -0.41 -6.41 4.75
C GLN A 173 -0.98 -6.77 3.36
N HIS A 174 -0.11 -6.91 2.35
CA HIS A 174 -0.47 -7.17 0.96
C HIS A 174 -0.14 -8.61 0.49
N ALA A 175 0.24 -9.50 1.39
CA ALA A 175 0.70 -10.86 1.07
C ALA A 175 -0.33 -11.66 0.25
N TYR A 176 -1.63 -11.41 0.43
CA TYR A 176 -2.68 -11.97 -0.43
C TYR A 176 -2.46 -11.69 -1.92
N ALA A 177 -2.01 -10.48 -2.29
CA ALA A 177 -1.80 -10.11 -3.69
C ALA A 177 -0.53 -10.76 -4.24
N TYR A 178 0.55 -10.81 -3.44
CA TYR A 178 1.77 -11.52 -3.81
C TYR A 178 1.50 -13.00 -4.08
N GLU A 179 0.73 -13.66 -3.21
CA GLU A 179 0.38 -15.06 -3.36
C GLU A 179 -0.56 -15.32 -4.55
N ILE A 180 -1.64 -14.53 -4.71
CA ILE A 180 -2.61 -14.72 -5.80
C ILE A 180 -1.95 -14.52 -7.17
N PHE A 181 -1.17 -13.45 -7.33
CA PHE A 181 -0.62 -13.07 -8.62
C PHE A 181 0.80 -13.59 -8.87
N GLY A 182 1.39 -14.29 -7.89
CA GLY A 182 2.74 -14.85 -7.99
C GLY A 182 3.83 -13.78 -8.09
N PHE A 183 3.64 -12.64 -7.42
CA PHE A 183 4.66 -11.59 -7.39
C PHE A 183 5.79 -11.96 -6.43
N GLU A 184 7.02 -11.63 -6.83
CA GLU A 184 8.19 -11.74 -5.96
C GLU A 184 8.07 -10.77 -4.78
N ARG A 185 8.35 -11.26 -3.57
CA ARG A 185 8.39 -10.41 -2.38
C ARG A 185 9.82 -9.92 -2.12
N LYS A 186 9.95 -8.67 -1.69
CA LYS A 186 11.22 -8.02 -1.38
C LYS A 186 11.19 -7.42 0.02
N ASP A 187 10.78 -8.24 0.99
CA ASP A 187 10.61 -7.87 2.40
C ASP A 187 11.83 -7.15 2.98
N GLU A 188 13.03 -7.62 2.66
CA GLU A 188 14.29 -7.03 3.15
C GLU A 188 14.55 -5.59 2.64
N LEU A 189 13.85 -5.17 1.58
CA LEU A 189 13.93 -3.81 1.03
C LEU A 189 12.89 -2.86 1.65
N GLU A 190 12.06 -3.33 2.58
CA GLU A 190 11.13 -2.43 3.29
C GLU A 190 11.86 -1.40 4.15
N ILE A 191 11.47 -0.14 3.98
CA ILE A 191 11.96 0.96 4.80
C ILE A 191 11.04 1.14 6.00
N GLY A 192 11.60 0.98 7.20
CA GLY A 192 10.89 1.15 8.48
C GLY A 192 9.77 0.14 8.77
N PRO A 193 9.97 -1.18 8.56
CA PRO A 193 8.95 -2.19 8.81
C PRO A 193 8.57 -2.31 10.30
N LEU A 194 7.32 -2.71 10.58
CA LEU A 194 6.80 -2.92 11.95
C LEU A 194 7.58 -4.01 12.70
N SER A 195 7.98 -5.07 12.01
CA SER A 195 8.81 -6.16 12.54
C SER A 195 10.14 -5.70 13.16
N LYS A 196 10.70 -4.56 12.71
CA LYS A 196 11.91 -3.94 13.29
C LYS A 196 11.60 -2.93 14.42
N GLY A 197 10.32 -2.65 14.67
CA GLY A 197 9.86 -1.77 15.74
C GLY A 197 10.21 -0.29 15.56
N GLN A 198 10.22 0.45 16.67
CA GLN A 198 10.45 1.91 16.71
C GLN A 198 11.63 2.30 17.63
N GLY A 199 12.51 1.35 17.93
CA GLY A 199 13.70 1.57 18.76
C GLY A 199 14.67 2.59 18.16
N LYS A 200 15.73 2.93 18.89
CA LYS A 200 16.77 3.86 18.37
C LYS A 200 17.36 3.35 17.06
N GLU A 201 17.78 2.08 17.02
CA GLU A 201 18.35 1.47 15.82
C GLU A 201 17.40 1.50 14.62
N ALA A 202 16.14 1.12 14.81
CA ALA A 202 15.13 1.17 13.75
C ALA A 202 14.91 2.59 13.20
N ARG A 203 14.92 3.61 14.09
CA ARG A 203 14.81 5.02 13.69
C ARG A 203 16.06 5.51 12.95
N ASP A 204 17.24 5.15 13.42
CA ASP A 204 18.52 5.52 12.80
C ASP A 204 18.64 4.91 11.39
N THR A 205 18.23 3.65 11.22
CA THR A 205 18.18 2.98 9.92
C THR A 205 17.14 3.62 9.00
N TYR A 206 15.91 3.85 9.49
CA TYR A 206 14.87 4.54 8.73
C TYR A 206 15.32 5.92 8.22
N VAL A 207 15.98 6.71 9.07
CA VAL A 207 16.52 8.02 8.71
C VAL A 207 17.53 7.90 7.56
N LYS A 208 18.45 6.93 7.64
CA LYS A 208 19.44 6.67 6.58
C LYS A 208 18.78 6.23 5.27
N ASP A 209 17.84 5.29 5.33
CA ASP A 209 17.18 4.72 4.15
C ASP A 209 16.34 5.77 3.38
N ILE A 210 15.60 6.62 4.10
CA ILE A 210 14.85 7.72 3.47
C ILE A 210 15.82 8.76 2.87
N ALA A 211 16.88 9.11 3.59
CA ALA A 211 17.89 10.04 3.08
C ALA A 211 18.59 9.49 1.82
N GLU A 212 18.89 8.19 1.78
CA GLU A 212 19.45 7.53 0.60
C GLU A 212 18.48 7.55 -0.59
N SER A 213 17.20 7.26 -0.38
CA SER A 213 16.17 7.40 -1.43
C SER A 213 16.11 8.82 -1.99
N LEU A 214 16.18 9.84 -1.14
CA LEU A 214 16.21 11.24 -1.56
C LEU A 214 17.50 11.60 -2.32
N ARG A 215 18.66 11.10 -1.87
CA ARG A 215 19.94 11.30 -2.56
C ARG A 215 19.97 10.64 -3.92
N ASN A 216 19.46 9.41 -4.04
CA ASN A 216 19.34 8.73 -5.33
C ASN A 216 18.44 9.52 -6.28
N CYS A 217 17.33 10.08 -5.80
CA CYS A 217 16.48 10.94 -6.62
C CYS A 217 17.16 12.23 -7.09
N ARG A 218 18.15 12.76 -6.35
CA ARG A 218 18.76 14.08 -6.61
C ARG A 218 19.35 14.22 -8.00
N GLU A 219 19.96 13.17 -8.56
CA GLU A 219 20.57 13.22 -9.90
C GLU A 219 19.54 13.43 -11.03
N TYR A 220 18.27 13.12 -10.76
CA TYR A 220 17.15 13.27 -11.68
C TYR A 220 16.42 14.60 -11.51
N LEU A 221 16.69 15.37 -10.45
CA LEU A 221 16.02 16.64 -10.17
C LEU A 221 16.70 17.80 -10.93
N GLN A 222 15.91 18.81 -11.32
CA GLN A 222 16.45 20.08 -11.81
C GLN A 222 16.94 20.97 -10.65
N LYS A 223 17.68 22.04 -10.95
CA LYS A 223 18.00 23.07 -9.95
C LYS A 223 16.73 23.71 -9.37
N ASN A 224 16.79 24.16 -8.12
CA ASN A 224 15.65 24.75 -7.39
C ASN A 224 14.39 23.87 -7.32
N TYR A 225 14.55 22.54 -7.30
CA TYR A 225 13.44 21.60 -7.15
C TYR A 225 12.62 21.85 -5.87
N ASP A 226 11.39 21.34 -5.86
CA ASP A 226 10.51 21.32 -4.68
C ASP A 226 10.20 19.87 -4.27
N ILE A 227 10.52 19.51 -3.03
CA ILE A 227 10.14 18.20 -2.48
C ILE A 227 9.14 18.40 -1.34
N PHE A 228 7.98 17.77 -1.43
CA PHE A 228 6.96 17.76 -0.38
C PHE A 228 6.83 16.35 0.19
N LEU A 229 7.20 16.20 1.46
CA LEU A 229 7.06 14.96 2.20
C LEU A 229 5.95 15.10 3.25
N VAL A 230 4.91 14.29 3.13
CA VAL A 230 3.80 14.24 4.09
C VAL A 230 4.09 13.15 5.12
N ALA A 231 4.20 13.52 6.39
CA ALA A 231 4.52 12.56 7.43
C ALA A 231 3.99 12.91 8.81
N ASN A 232 3.72 11.89 9.61
CA ASN A 232 3.58 12.03 11.05
C ASN A 232 4.96 11.91 11.72
N ASP A 233 5.59 13.04 12.00
CA ASP A 233 6.95 13.06 12.55
C ASP A 233 6.97 13.01 14.09
N LYS A 234 6.48 11.89 14.64
CA LYS A 234 6.41 11.68 16.10
C LYS A 234 7.77 11.80 16.81
N PHE A 235 8.87 11.44 16.13
CA PHE A 235 10.20 11.38 16.72
C PHE A 235 11.14 12.50 16.24
N ASN A 236 10.62 13.49 15.50
CA ASN A 236 11.41 14.59 14.94
C ASN A 236 12.59 14.12 14.07
N LEU A 237 12.36 13.15 13.18
CA LEU A 237 13.36 12.50 12.33
C LEU A 237 13.65 13.29 11.04
N TYR A 238 12.69 14.07 10.55
CA TYR A 238 12.80 14.74 9.25
C TYR A 238 13.91 15.81 9.16
N PRO A 239 14.28 16.54 10.22
CA PRO A 239 15.48 17.38 10.21
C PRO A 239 16.76 16.60 9.88
N ASP A 240 16.93 15.40 10.46
CA ASP A 240 18.10 14.55 10.21
C ASP A 240 18.07 13.93 8.82
N ILE A 241 16.90 13.49 8.35
CA ILE A 241 16.71 13.02 6.97
C ILE A 241 17.12 14.11 5.97
N ALA A 242 16.62 15.34 6.13
CA ALA A 242 16.96 16.45 5.25
C ALA A 242 18.48 16.75 5.27
N ARG A 243 19.08 16.78 6.46
CA ARG A 243 20.52 17.01 6.64
C ARG A 243 21.35 15.94 5.93
N LEU A 244 21.04 14.66 6.12
CA LEU A 244 21.73 13.53 5.50
C LEU A 244 21.50 13.46 3.99
N ALA A 245 20.35 13.92 3.52
CA ALA A 245 20.03 14.01 2.10
C ALA A 245 20.68 15.20 1.38
N GLU A 246 21.47 16.02 2.09
CA GLU A 246 22.01 17.30 1.60
C GLU A 246 20.92 18.27 1.11
N MET A 247 19.82 18.32 1.86
CA MET A 247 18.67 19.19 1.62
C MET A 247 18.39 20.05 2.85
N LYS A 248 17.50 21.03 2.71
CA LYS A 248 17.01 21.86 3.82
C LYS A 248 15.50 21.94 3.81
N ILE A 249 14.90 21.88 5.00
CA ILE A 249 13.46 22.13 5.18
C ILE A 249 13.26 23.64 5.21
N VAL A 250 12.59 24.20 4.20
CA VAL A 250 12.32 25.65 4.12
C VAL A 250 10.96 26.02 4.68
N ASN A 251 9.95 25.12 4.61
CA ASN A 251 8.63 25.31 5.20
C ASN A 251 8.11 24.03 5.87
N ARG A 252 7.21 24.19 6.85
CA ARG A 252 6.46 23.10 7.48
C ARG A 252 4.98 23.48 7.58
N PHE A 253 4.10 22.67 6.99
CA PHE A 253 2.65 22.89 7.06
C PHE A 253 2.00 21.80 7.91
N LYS A 254 1.34 22.17 9.01
CA LYS A 254 0.66 21.21 9.89
C LYS A 254 -0.80 21.02 9.47
N ARG A 255 -1.25 19.78 9.40
CA ARG A 255 -2.65 19.42 9.06
C ARG A 255 -3.19 18.35 9.99
N PRO A 256 -4.42 18.49 10.53
CA PRO A 256 -5.07 17.43 11.29
C PRO A 256 -5.55 16.28 10.38
N VAL A 257 -5.47 15.05 10.87
CA VAL A 257 -5.96 13.84 10.19
C VAL A 257 -7.15 13.27 10.96
N LEU A 258 -8.34 13.43 10.39
CA LEU A 258 -9.60 13.06 11.04
C LEU A 258 -9.99 11.60 10.82
N ASN A 259 -9.57 10.98 9.71
CA ASN A 259 -9.99 9.63 9.31
C ASN A 259 -8.81 8.65 9.30
N ARG A 260 -8.73 7.75 10.29
CA ARG A 260 -7.71 6.70 10.41
C ARG A 260 -8.31 5.30 10.51
N VAL A 261 -7.56 4.31 10.02
CA VAL A 261 -7.92 2.88 10.07
C VAL A 261 -7.59 2.26 11.43
N GLU A 262 -6.58 2.79 12.12
CA GLU A 262 -6.08 2.28 13.40
C GLU A 262 -7.04 2.49 14.59
N LYS A 263 -6.78 1.74 15.68
CA LYS A 263 -7.61 1.67 16.88
C LYS A 263 -7.65 2.96 17.70
N ASP A 264 -6.58 3.75 17.73
CA ASP A 264 -6.51 4.95 18.57
C ASP A 264 -6.97 6.19 17.79
N ARG A 265 -8.26 6.50 17.92
CA ARG A 265 -8.88 7.74 17.43
C ARG A 265 -9.01 8.82 18.52
N SER A 266 -8.66 8.49 19.77
CA SER A 266 -8.77 9.39 20.93
C SER A 266 -7.71 10.49 20.91
N ASN A 267 -6.53 10.20 20.35
CA ASN A 267 -5.45 11.18 20.25
C ASN A 267 -5.51 11.97 18.94
N ALA A 268 -5.35 13.30 19.04
CA ALA A 268 -5.21 14.17 17.87
C ALA A 268 -3.99 13.73 17.06
N TYR A 269 -4.20 13.36 15.79
CA TYR A 269 -3.13 12.98 14.87
C TYR A 269 -2.99 14.08 13.83
N ALA A 270 -1.78 14.57 13.68
CA ALA A 270 -1.45 15.57 12.69
C ALA A 270 -0.32 15.06 11.80
N GLU A 271 -0.41 15.40 10.52
CA GLU A 271 0.69 15.26 9.58
C GLU A 271 1.35 16.62 9.39
N ILE A 272 2.64 16.58 9.08
CA ILE A 272 3.42 17.73 8.66
C ILE A 272 3.78 17.51 7.19
N ILE A 273 3.51 18.51 6.37
CA ILE A 273 4.04 18.59 5.01
C ILE A 273 5.37 19.34 5.13
N PHE A 274 6.47 18.62 4.97
CA PHE A 274 7.80 19.19 4.92
C PHE A 274 8.12 19.61 3.50
N HIS A 275 8.43 20.89 3.31
CA HIS A 275 8.93 21.40 2.03
C HIS A 275 10.46 21.44 2.08
N LEU A 276 11.09 20.56 1.31
CA LEU A 276 12.53 20.45 1.19
C LEU A 276 13.00 21.09 -0.12
N LYS A 277 14.14 21.79 -0.05
CA LYS A 277 14.89 22.32 -1.19
C LYS A 277 16.35 21.89 -1.13
N GLU A 278 17.05 22.09 -2.25
CA GLU A 278 18.51 21.99 -2.28
C GLU A 278 19.16 22.92 -1.24
N ARG A 279 20.30 22.47 -0.71
CA ARG A 279 20.98 23.18 0.36
C ARG A 279 21.62 24.47 -0.13
#